data_AF-A0A0U1BRZ9-F1
#
_entry.id   AF-A0A0U1BRZ9-F1
#
_cell.length_a   1.000
_cell.length_b   1.000
_cell.length_c   1.000
_cell.angle_alpha   90.00
_cell.angle_beta   90.00
_cell.angle_gamma   90.00
#
_symmetry.space_group_name_H-M   'P 1'
#
loop_
_entity.id
_entity.type
_entity.pdbx_description
1 polymer ?
#
loop_
_entity_poly.entity_id
_entity_poly.type
_entity_poly.pdbx_seq_one_letter_code
_entity_poly.pdbx_strand_id
1 'polypeptide(L)'
;MRHFLLHAPQRDDTPGSAYGSPMTKINNASRETQLYLHTLASSLACATQTPMPVFQISGPREDSPSAQRVRVLEQLDETLTGLDTVIRSKKVPPVGEPVATLGRRLIERGEVYDAVNKTYAPGPGFAALLDSLTVDAVAKLADQAIADGTISTE
;
A
#
# COMPACT_ATOMS: atom_id res chain seq x y z
N MET A 1 53.80 30.96 16.51
CA MET A 1 53.05 31.08 15.24
C MET A 1 52.60 29.69 14.83
N ARG A 2 51.30 29.39 14.99
CA ARG A 2 50.68 28.09 14.67
C ARG A 2 50.15 28.15 13.25
N HIS A 3 50.73 27.39 12.32
CA HIS A 3 50.11 27.13 11.02
C HIS A 3 49.27 25.84 11.13
N PHE A 4 47.96 26.02 11.26
CA PHE A 4 46.96 24.96 11.09
C PHE A 4 46.77 24.71 9.59
N LEU A 5 47.32 23.62 9.07
CA LEU A 5 46.90 23.05 7.78
C LEU A 5 45.75 22.07 8.05
N LEU A 6 44.53 22.54 7.82
CA LEU A 6 43.32 21.71 7.79
C LEU A 6 43.43 20.74 6.61
N HIS A 7 43.75 19.48 6.90
CA HIS A 7 43.47 18.38 5.97
C HIS A 7 41.95 18.22 5.89
N ALA A 8 41.35 18.75 4.84
CA ALA A 8 39.98 18.40 4.45
C ALA A 8 39.96 16.92 4.06
N PRO A 9 39.01 16.10 4.57
CA PRO A 9 38.84 14.76 4.04
C PRO A 9 38.34 14.86 2.58
N GLN A 10 39.13 14.30 1.66
CA GLN A 10 38.75 14.03 0.28
C GLN A 10 37.40 13.28 0.29
N ARG A 11 36.39 13.84 -0.39
CA ARG A 11 35.19 13.08 -0.73
C ARG A 11 35.60 11.99 -1.70
N ASP A 12 35.58 10.76 -1.24
CA ASP A 12 35.62 9.58 -2.10
C ASP A 12 34.34 9.57 -2.95
N ASP A 13 34.45 10.06 -4.19
CA ASP A 13 33.44 9.94 -5.23
C ASP A 13 33.46 8.52 -5.85
N THR A 14 33.53 7.49 -5.01
CA THR A 14 33.23 6.13 -5.44
C THR A 14 31.71 5.98 -5.53
N PRO A 15 31.13 5.58 -6.68
CA PRO A 15 29.71 5.29 -6.77
C PRO A 15 29.41 4.05 -5.94
N GLY A 16 29.11 4.29 -4.66
CA GLY A 16 28.63 3.29 -3.74
C GLY A 16 27.34 2.71 -4.31
N SER A 17 27.39 1.41 -4.58
CA SER A 17 26.23 0.55 -4.71
C SER A 17 25.32 0.76 -3.50
N ALA A 18 24.35 1.65 -3.65
CA ALA A 18 23.17 1.71 -2.79
C ALA A 18 22.06 1.03 -3.60
N TYR A 19 21.63 -0.13 -3.12
CA TYR A 19 20.46 -0.85 -3.61
C TYR A 19 19.25 0.10 -3.68
N GLY A 20 19.01 0.64 -4.87
CA GLY A 20 17.79 1.35 -5.24
C GLY A 20 17.62 1.06 -6.72
N SER A 21 16.68 0.18 -7.06
CA SER A 21 16.26 -0.03 -8.45
C SER A 21 16.11 1.34 -9.13
N PRO A 22 16.65 1.54 -10.34
CA PRO A 22 16.51 2.81 -11.04
C PRO A 22 15.02 3.16 -11.07
N MET A 23 14.64 4.23 -10.38
CA MET A 23 13.24 4.63 -10.25
C MET A 23 12.65 4.78 -11.65
N THR A 24 11.63 3.98 -11.95
CA THR A 24 10.96 3.97 -13.25
C THR A 24 10.40 5.35 -13.53
N LYS A 25 11.05 6.08 -14.44
CA LYS A 25 10.63 7.41 -14.87
C LYS A 25 9.46 7.29 -15.82
N ILE A 26 8.39 8.02 -15.54
CA ILE A 26 7.24 8.19 -16.41
C ILE A 26 7.59 9.30 -17.39
N ASN A 27 7.70 8.95 -18.67
CA ASN A 27 7.96 9.89 -19.76
C ASN A 27 6.66 10.56 -20.23
N ASN A 28 6.78 11.73 -20.87
CA ASN A 28 5.63 12.54 -21.32
C ASN A 28 4.66 12.89 -20.18
N ALA A 29 5.17 13.00 -18.95
CA ALA A 29 4.37 13.33 -17.79
C ALA A 29 4.01 14.81 -17.76
N SER A 30 2.76 15.10 -17.39
CA SER A 30 2.28 16.44 -17.11
C SER A 30 2.02 16.62 -15.62
N ARG A 31 1.68 17.84 -15.20
CA ARG A 31 1.23 18.12 -13.83
C ARG A 31 -0.02 17.31 -13.45
N GLU A 32 -0.85 16.95 -14.43
CA GLU A 32 -2.02 16.10 -14.21
C GLU A 32 -1.60 14.67 -13.87
N THR A 33 -0.55 14.14 -14.50
CA THR A 33 0.03 12.82 -14.18
C THR A 33 0.49 12.76 -12.73
N GLN A 34 1.16 13.82 -12.26
CA GLN A 34 1.59 13.95 -10.87
C GLN A 34 0.37 13.95 -9.93
N LEU A 35 -0.61 14.83 -10.15
CA LEU A 35 -1.82 14.93 -9.32
C LEU A 35 -2.63 13.64 -9.29
N TYR A 36 -2.72 12.95 -10.43
CA TYR A 36 -3.38 11.66 -10.56
C TYR A 36 -2.75 10.63 -9.63
N LEU A 37 -1.42 10.53 -9.62
CA LEU A 37 -0.71 9.55 -8.79
C LEU A 37 -0.85 9.86 -7.29
N HIS A 38 -0.75 11.12 -6.88
CA HIS A 38 -1.05 11.55 -5.51
C HIS A 38 -2.48 11.17 -5.07
N THR A 39 -3.45 11.38 -5.96
CA THR A 39 -4.86 11.04 -5.70
C THR A 39 -5.05 9.54 -5.59
N LEU A 40 -4.42 8.75 -6.47
CA LEU A 40 -4.46 7.29 -6.42
C LEU A 40 -3.85 6.72 -5.14
N ALA A 41 -2.68 7.20 -4.71
CA ALA A 41 -2.09 6.69 -3.46
C ALA A 41 -2.94 7.07 -2.25
N SER A 42 -3.54 8.26 -2.26
CA SER A 42 -4.47 8.69 -1.21
C SER A 42 -5.72 7.82 -1.18
N SER A 43 -6.32 7.50 -2.34
CA SER A 43 -7.52 6.66 -2.42
C SER A 43 -7.22 5.21 -2.01
N LEU A 44 -6.08 4.66 -2.41
CA LEU A 44 -5.65 3.33 -2.01
C LEU A 44 -5.45 3.24 -0.49
N ALA A 45 -4.77 4.22 0.11
CA ALA A 45 -4.58 4.27 1.56
C ALA A 45 -5.91 4.39 2.31
N CYS A 46 -6.90 5.10 1.75
CA CYS A 46 -8.25 5.14 2.30
C CYS A 46 -8.98 3.80 2.15
N ALA A 47 -8.81 3.09 1.02
CA ALA A 47 -9.48 1.83 0.75
C ALA A 47 -8.94 0.66 1.60
N THR A 48 -7.66 0.67 1.96
CA THR A 48 -7.06 -0.32 2.85
C THR A 48 -7.44 -0.10 4.32
N GLN A 49 -8.03 1.05 4.65
CA GLN A 49 -8.55 1.30 5.98
C GLN A 49 -10.01 0.92 6.11
N THR A 50 -10.27 0.21 7.20
CA THR A 50 -11.58 -0.24 7.69
C THR A 50 -11.98 -1.59 7.09
N PRO A 51 -11.57 -2.73 7.70
CA PRO A 51 -12.38 -3.93 7.59
C PRO A 51 -13.73 -3.59 8.22
N MET A 52 -14.76 -3.45 7.39
CA MET A 52 -16.14 -3.49 7.89
C MET A 52 -16.30 -4.89 8.50
N PRO A 53 -16.84 -5.03 9.73
CA PRO A 53 -17.16 -6.35 10.25
C PRO A 53 -18.10 -7.03 9.26
N VAL A 54 -17.66 -8.15 8.71
CA VAL A 54 -18.42 -8.94 7.75
C VAL A 54 -19.22 -9.96 8.55
N PHE A 55 -20.54 -9.94 8.39
CA PHE A 55 -21.35 -11.04 8.90
C PHE A 55 -21.15 -12.27 8.02
N GLN A 56 -20.33 -13.20 8.52
CA GLN A 56 -20.07 -14.47 7.87
C GLN A 56 -20.30 -15.59 8.87
N ILE A 57 -21.27 -16.45 8.57
CA ILE A 57 -21.51 -17.67 9.34
C ILE A 57 -20.48 -18.70 8.88
N SER A 58 -19.40 -18.87 9.66
CA SER A 58 -18.37 -19.87 9.41
C SER A 58 -18.67 -21.19 10.14
N GLY A 59 -18.34 -22.31 9.49
CA GLY A 59 -18.39 -23.66 10.09
C GLY A 59 -19.44 -24.59 9.48
N PRO A 60 -19.36 -25.91 9.78
CA PRO A 60 -20.31 -26.90 9.28
C PRO A 60 -21.70 -26.64 9.84
N ARG A 61 -22.74 -27.01 9.07
CA ARG A 61 -24.14 -26.89 9.50
C ARG A 61 -24.35 -27.74 10.76
N GLU A 62 -24.92 -27.13 11.79
CA GLU A 62 -25.27 -27.83 13.03
C GLU A 62 -26.40 -28.83 12.80
N ASP A 63 -26.33 -29.98 13.49
CA ASP A 63 -27.30 -31.07 13.35
C ASP A 63 -28.68 -30.73 13.92
N SER A 64 -28.75 -29.78 14.87
CA SER A 64 -30.01 -29.36 15.49
C SER A 64 -30.40 -27.92 15.12
N PRO A 65 -31.70 -27.66 14.82
CA PRO A 65 -32.18 -26.31 14.50
C PRO A 65 -31.99 -25.29 15.63
N SER A 66 -32.00 -25.73 16.89
CA SER A 66 -31.74 -24.87 18.05
C SER A 66 -30.27 -24.45 18.12
N ALA A 67 -29.33 -25.38 17.93
CA ALA A 67 -27.89 -25.06 17.90
C ALA A 67 -27.55 -24.11 16.75
N GLN A 68 -28.19 -24.27 15.59
CA GLN A 68 -28.00 -23.36 14.47
C GLN A 68 -28.47 -21.92 14.78
N ARG A 69 -29.59 -21.77 15.50
CA ARG A 69 -30.08 -20.44 15.93
C ARG A 69 -29.15 -19.79 16.94
N VAL A 70 -28.66 -20.53 17.92
CA VAL A 70 -27.73 -20.02 18.94
C VAL A 70 -26.45 -19.53 18.26
N ARG A 71 -25.86 -20.32 17.37
CA ARG A 71 -24.66 -19.92 16.62
C ARG A 71 -24.87 -18.65 15.79
N VAL A 72 -26.02 -18.54 15.11
CA VAL A 72 -26.36 -17.34 14.34
C VAL A 72 -26.48 -16.11 15.25
N LEU A 73 -27.09 -16.27 16.43
CA LEU A 73 -27.23 -15.18 17.40
C LEU A 73 -25.87 -14.75 17.96
N GLU A 74 -24.99 -15.69 18.27
CA GLU A 74 -23.61 -15.39 18.72
C GLU A 74 -22.83 -14.63 17.66
N GLN A 75 -22.89 -15.08 16.40
CA GLN A 75 -22.22 -14.41 15.28
C GLN A 75 -22.81 -13.02 15.00
N LEU A 76 -24.13 -12.85 15.18
CA LEU A 76 -24.80 -11.56 15.06
C LEU A 76 -24.36 -10.61 16.18
N ASP A 77 -24.26 -11.10 17.41
CA ASP A 77 -23.82 -10.29 18.56
C ASP A 77 -22.37 -9.82 18.40
N GLU A 78 -21.47 -10.70 17.95
CA GLU A 78 -20.07 -10.36 17.67
C GLU A 78 -19.96 -9.29 16.57
N THR A 79 -20.71 -9.47 15.48
CA THR A 79 -20.66 -8.53 14.35
C THR A 79 -21.28 -7.18 14.67
N LEU A 80 -22.36 -7.14 15.46
CA LEU A 80 -22.96 -5.90 15.95
C LEU A 80 -22.04 -5.17 16.93
N THR A 81 -21.33 -5.90 17.79
CA THR A 81 -20.32 -5.33 18.70
C THR A 81 -19.15 -4.73 17.92
N GLY A 82 -18.68 -5.42 16.88
CA GLY A 82 -17.69 -4.88 15.95
C GLY A 82 -18.17 -3.62 15.24
N LEU A 83 -19.44 -3.61 14.81
CA LEU A 83 -20.04 -2.47 14.10
C LEU A 83 -20.18 -1.24 14.99
N ASP A 84 -20.61 -1.40 16.25
CA ASP A 84 -20.67 -0.29 17.21
C ASP A 84 -19.26 0.28 17.47
N THR A 85 -18.24 -0.57 17.57
CA THR A 85 -16.85 -0.14 17.72
C THR A 85 -16.38 0.70 16.53
N VAL A 86 -16.69 0.26 15.30
CA VAL A 86 -16.38 1.03 14.08
C VAL A 86 -17.12 2.37 14.08
N ILE A 87 -18.42 2.39 14.38
CA ILE A 87 -19.22 3.63 14.42
C ILE A 87 -18.65 4.61 15.45
N ARG A 88 -18.31 4.14 16.65
CA ARG A 88 -17.69 4.98 17.70
C ARG A 88 -16.34 5.52 17.26
N SER A 89 -15.50 4.72 16.61
CA SER A 89 -14.20 5.19 16.11
C SER A 89 -14.33 6.29 15.06
N LYS A 90 -15.37 6.25 14.21
CA LYS A 90 -15.64 7.30 13.21
C LYS A 90 -16.22 8.59 13.79
N LYS A 91 -16.79 8.55 15.01
CA LYS A 91 -17.28 9.75 15.72
C LYS A 91 -16.17 10.55 16.38
N VAL A 92 -15.01 9.93 16.62
CA VAL A 92 -13.86 10.59 17.24
C VAL A 92 -13.02 11.25 16.13
N PRO A 93 -12.57 12.50 16.30
CA PRO A 93 -11.63 13.12 15.38
C PRO A 93 -10.37 12.26 15.24
N PRO A 94 -9.82 12.10 14.02
CA PRO A 94 -8.60 11.31 13.84
C PRO A 94 -7.46 11.90 14.68
N VAL A 95 -6.81 11.05 15.47
CA VAL A 95 -5.62 11.43 16.26
C VAL A 95 -4.40 11.30 15.35
N GLY A 96 -3.84 12.43 14.93
CA GLY A 96 -2.67 12.48 14.05
C GLY A 96 -3.01 12.79 12.59
N GLU A 97 -2.08 12.48 11.69
CA GLU A 97 -2.25 12.79 10.27
C GLU A 97 -3.33 11.91 9.62
N PRO A 98 -4.24 12.49 8.81
CA PRO A 98 -5.22 11.72 8.07
C PRO A 98 -4.55 10.69 7.16
N VAL A 99 -5.20 9.55 6.98
CA VAL A 99 -4.59 8.43 6.24
C VAL A 99 -4.49 8.70 4.75
N ALA A 100 -5.41 9.49 4.19
CA ALA A 100 -5.25 10.06 2.86
C ALA A 100 -3.91 10.81 2.73
N THR A 101 -3.53 11.57 3.76
CA THR A 101 -2.25 12.29 3.82
C THR A 101 -1.07 11.35 3.94
N LEU A 102 -1.19 10.24 4.69
CA LEU A 102 -0.17 9.19 4.74
C LEU A 102 0.01 8.51 3.38
N GLY A 103 -1.07 8.23 2.65
CA GLY A 103 -1.04 7.69 1.30
C GLY A 103 -0.30 8.63 0.34
N ARG A 104 -0.61 9.92 0.40
CA ARG A 104 0.11 10.96 -0.35
C ARG A 104 1.62 10.98 -0.04
N ARG A 105 1.99 10.85 1.24
CA ARG A 105 3.40 10.80 1.68
C ARG A 105 4.19 9.61 1.15
N LEU A 106 3.54 8.52 0.73
CA LEU A 106 4.21 7.40 0.07
C LEU A 106 4.85 7.83 -1.27
N ILE A 107 4.24 8.81 -1.94
CA ILE A 107 4.73 9.36 -3.21
C ILE A 107 5.70 10.53 -2.97
N GLU A 108 5.37 11.45 -2.06
CA GLU A 108 6.11 12.73 -1.92
C GLU A 108 7.58 12.56 -1.51
N ARG A 109 7.92 11.51 -0.75
CA ARG A 109 9.30 11.30 -0.28
C ARG A 109 10.20 10.91 -1.45
N GLY A 110 11.11 11.79 -1.86
CA GLY A 110 12.03 11.53 -2.97
C GLY A 110 11.39 11.66 -4.36
N GLU A 111 10.22 12.29 -4.44
CA GLU A 111 9.54 12.61 -5.70
C GLU A 111 10.37 13.58 -6.54
N VAL A 112 10.44 13.34 -7.86
CA VAL A 112 11.09 14.24 -8.82
C VAL A 112 10.16 14.49 -10.00
N TYR A 113 9.82 15.76 -10.25
CA TYR A 113 9.09 16.19 -11.43
C TYR A 113 9.94 17.17 -12.25
N ASP A 114 10.24 16.81 -13.49
CA ASP A 114 10.95 17.64 -14.45
C ASP A 114 9.98 18.08 -15.54
N ALA A 115 9.52 19.33 -15.45
CA ALA A 115 8.58 19.93 -16.39
C ALA A 115 9.18 20.18 -17.78
N VAL A 116 10.51 20.33 -17.88
CA VAL A 116 11.21 20.62 -19.15
C VAL A 116 11.32 19.35 -19.97
N ASN A 117 11.80 18.28 -19.35
CA ASN A 117 11.92 16.97 -20.00
C ASN A 117 10.60 16.18 -19.98
N LYS A 118 9.54 16.71 -19.35
CA LYS A 118 8.25 16.04 -19.14
C LYS A 118 8.45 14.65 -18.53
N THR A 119 9.27 14.57 -17.49
CA THR A 119 9.52 13.32 -16.78
C THR A 119 9.03 13.42 -15.34
N TYR A 120 8.47 12.32 -14.86
CA TYR A 120 7.99 12.21 -13.49
C TYR A 120 8.50 10.91 -12.85
N ALA A 121 9.08 11.02 -11.66
CA ALA A 121 9.50 9.90 -10.85
C ALA A 121 8.78 9.99 -9.48
N PRO A 122 7.83 9.08 -9.18
CA PRO A 122 7.22 9.01 -7.86
C PRO A 122 8.23 8.50 -6.83
N GLY A 123 7.99 8.77 -5.54
CA GLY A 123 8.84 8.32 -4.44
C GLY A 123 9.04 6.79 -4.36
N PRO A 124 10.10 6.30 -3.69
CA PRO A 124 10.46 4.89 -3.68
C PRO A 124 9.44 4.03 -2.94
N GLY A 125 8.69 4.62 -1.99
CA GLY A 125 7.60 3.93 -1.30
C GLY A 125 6.47 3.54 -2.26
N PHE A 126 6.16 4.40 -3.23
CA PHE A 126 5.16 4.09 -4.25
C PHE A 126 5.69 3.10 -5.31
N ALA A 127 6.98 3.17 -5.66
CA ALA A 127 7.60 2.19 -6.54
C ALA A 127 7.56 0.78 -5.95
N ALA A 128 7.94 0.62 -4.68
CA ALA A 128 7.88 -0.67 -3.98
C ALA A 128 6.45 -1.23 -3.90
N LEU A 129 5.45 -0.35 -3.72
CA LEU A 129 4.05 -0.73 -3.78
C LEU A 129 3.66 -1.29 -5.16
N LEU A 130 4.01 -0.58 -6.25
CA LEU A 130 3.73 -1.06 -7.61
C LEU A 130 4.44 -2.38 -7.91
N ASP A 131 5.70 -2.51 -7.50
CA ASP A 131 6.46 -3.75 -7.66
C ASP A 131 5.77 -4.91 -6.92
N SER A 132 5.30 -4.68 -5.69
CA SER A 132 4.56 -5.71 -4.94
C SER A 132 3.23 -6.10 -5.59
N LEU A 133 2.49 -5.13 -6.13
CA LEU A 133 1.21 -5.37 -6.82
C LEU A 133 1.39 -6.13 -8.13
N THR A 134 2.44 -5.81 -8.88
CA THR A 134 2.78 -6.52 -10.12
C THR A 134 3.19 -7.97 -9.82
N VAL A 135 4.01 -8.18 -8.79
CA VAL A 135 4.38 -9.54 -8.35
C VAL A 135 3.16 -10.34 -7.90
N ASP A 136 2.26 -9.76 -7.10
CA ASP A 136 1.02 -10.44 -6.66
C ASP A 136 0.08 -10.77 -7.83
N ALA A 137 -0.08 -9.84 -8.79
CA ALA A 137 -0.88 -10.07 -9.98
C ALA A 137 -0.29 -11.18 -10.86
N VAL A 138 1.03 -11.19 -11.06
CA VAL A 138 1.73 -12.24 -11.82
C VAL A 138 1.61 -13.59 -11.13
N ALA A 139 1.77 -13.64 -9.80
CA ALA A 139 1.59 -14.86 -9.03
C ALA A 139 0.16 -15.43 -9.18
N LYS A 140 -0.87 -14.58 -9.05
CA LYS A 140 -2.26 -14.99 -9.24
C LYS A 140 -2.55 -15.49 -10.66
N LEU A 141 -1.99 -14.84 -11.67
CA LEU A 141 -2.13 -15.28 -13.07
C LEU A 141 -1.42 -16.61 -13.30
N ALA A 142 -0.25 -16.82 -12.69
CA ALA A 142 0.46 -18.09 -12.74
C ALA A 142 -0.34 -19.21 -12.05
N ASP A 143 -0.88 -18.97 -10.86
CA ASP A 143 -1.73 -19.92 -10.14
C ASP A 143 -2.97 -20.30 -10.97
N GLN A 144 -3.61 -19.32 -11.61
CA GLN A 144 -4.74 -19.56 -12.52
C GLN A 144 -4.34 -20.37 -13.75
N ALA A 145 -3.20 -20.05 -14.37
CA ALA A 145 -2.71 -20.77 -15.54
C ALA A 145 -2.25 -22.20 -15.22
N ILE A 146 -1.77 -22.46 -14.01
CA ILE A 146 -1.49 -23.81 -13.50
C ILE A 146 -2.81 -24.56 -13.27
N ALA A 147 -3.80 -23.90 -12.64
CA ALA A 147 -5.11 -24.50 -12.38
C ALA A 147 -5.88 -24.84 -13.67
N ASP A 148 -5.76 -24.00 -14.71
CA ASP A 148 -6.40 -24.19 -16.01
C ASP A 148 -5.58 -25.12 -16.95
N GLY A 149 -4.41 -25.60 -16.50
CA GLY A 149 -3.55 -26.53 -17.23
C GLY A 149 -2.78 -25.92 -18.41
N THR A 150 -2.78 -24.59 -18.53
CA THR A 150 -2.07 -23.84 -19.58
C THR A 150 -0.57 -23.77 -19.34
N ILE A 151 -0.12 -23.87 -18.10
CA ILE A 151 1.29 -23.93 -17.70
C ILE A 151 1.53 -25.22 -16.91
N SER A 152 2.44 -26.07 -17.40
CA SER A 152 2.94 -27.25 -16.66
C SER A 152 4.12 -26.85 -15.79
N THR A 153 4.15 -27.34 -14.55
CA THR A 153 5.25 -27.10 -13.58
C THR A 153 6.34 -28.19 -13.61
N GLU A 154 6.33 -29.05 -14.64
CA GLU A 154 7.38 -30.05 -14.89
C GLU A 154 8.68 -29.44 -15.46
#